data_AF-A0A7K7RYB3-F1
#
_entry.id   AF-A0A7K7RYB3-F1
#
_cell.length_a   1.000
_cell.length_b   1.000
_cell.length_c   1.000
_cell.angle_alpha   90.00
_cell.angle_beta   90.00
_cell.angle_gamma   90.00
#
_symmetry.space_group_name_H-M   'P 1'
#
loop_
_entity.id
_entity.type
_entity.pdbx_description
1 polymer ?
#
loop_
_entity_poly.entity_id
_entity_poly.type
_entity_poly.pdbx_seq_one_letter_code
_entity_poly.pdbx_strand_id
1 'polypeptide(L)'
;AVAAAAPSPTLRPHRMKKEESFLGKLGGTLARKKKAKEVSDLQEEGKNAINAPMNPSTVDIHPEDTLLEENEERTMIDPNSKEDPKFKELIKVLIDWINDVLVEERIIVKQLEEDLYDGQVLQKLLEKLADRKLNVAEVTQSEIGQKQKLQTVLEAVHDLLRPHGWTIKWNVDSIHGKNLISILHLLVALAMHFRAPIRLPEHVSVQVVVVRKREGLLQTTHVSEELTTTTEKPAFHTCPVGGVLILIFFSPKPERDAFDTLFDHAPDKLSVVKKSLITFVNKHLNKLNLEVTELETQFADGVYLVLLMGLLEDYFVPLHNFYLTPESFDQKVHNVSFAFELMQDGGLKKPKARPEGMDVPRGFKLCIKSSEQVYFQCNSIQ
;
A
#
# COMPACT_ATOMS: atom_id res chain seq x y z
N ALA A 1 105.61 -3.04 26.79
CA ALA A 1 106.01 -4.00 27.84
C ALA A 1 105.02 -5.17 27.84
N VAL A 2 105.44 -6.38 28.23
CA VAL A 2 104.58 -7.57 28.49
C VAL A 2 103.60 -7.93 27.34
N ALA A 3 103.99 -8.77 26.37
CA ALA A 3 103.89 -10.24 26.41
C ALA A 3 102.44 -10.78 26.55
N ALA A 4 101.99 -11.89 25.95
CA ALA A 4 102.38 -12.75 24.81
C ALA A 4 101.51 -14.01 24.96
N ALA A 5 100.76 -14.46 23.93
CA ALA A 5 100.07 -15.76 23.98
C ALA A 5 99.69 -16.32 22.59
N ALA A 6 100.16 -17.54 22.35
CA ALA A 6 99.62 -18.60 21.49
C ALA A 6 99.76 -19.91 22.32
N PRO A 7 99.09 -21.07 22.03
CA PRO A 7 98.66 -21.54 20.71
C PRO A 7 97.31 -22.33 20.68
N SER A 8 97.05 -23.02 19.57
CA SER A 8 96.11 -24.17 19.42
C SER A 8 96.83 -25.52 19.73
N PRO A 9 96.27 -26.76 19.59
CA PRO A 9 94.96 -27.17 19.04
C PRO A 9 94.23 -28.38 19.74
N THR A 10 93.04 -28.71 19.21
CA THR A 10 92.34 -30.05 19.13
C THR A 10 92.48 -31.15 20.19
N LEU A 11 91.33 -31.74 20.62
CA LEU A 11 91.08 -33.21 20.68
C LEU A 11 89.55 -33.54 20.74
N ARG A 12 89.18 -34.83 20.66
CA ARG A 12 87.80 -35.43 20.56
C ARG A 12 87.68 -36.62 21.56
N PRO A 13 86.59 -37.45 21.67
CA PRO A 13 85.22 -37.48 21.05
C PRO A 13 84.09 -37.37 22.14
N HIS A 14 83.02 -38.18 22.39
CA HIS A 14 82.44 -39.45 21.86
C HIS A 14 80.99 -39.75 22.37
N ARG A 15 79.97 -39.79 21.47
CA ARG A 15 78.66 -40.53 21.59
C ARG A 15 77.70 -40.21 22.79
N MET A 16 76.39 -40.59 22.83
CA MET A 16 75.53 -41.44 21.96
C MET A 16 74.01 -41.12 22.13
N LYS A 17 73.20 -41.16 21.03
CA LYS A 17 71.71 -41.34 20.94
C LYS A 17 70.81 -40.32 21.72
N LYS A 18 69.57 -39.99 21.30
CA LYS A 18 68.47 -40.82 20.76
C LYS A 18 67.39 -39.96 20.03
N GLU A 19 66.75 -40.55 19.01
CA GLU A 19 65.44 -40.23 18.41
C GLU A 19 65.16 -38.88 17.70
N GLU A 20 64.14 -38.94 16.84
CA GLU A 20 63.69 -37.90 15.89
C GLU A 20 62.35 -37.26 16.32
N SER A 21 61.96 -36.15 15.70
CA SER A 21 60.54 -35.84 15.53
C SER A 21 60.28 -35.12 14.19
N PHE A 22 59.21 -35.53 13.50
CA PHE A 22 59.05 -35.37 12.05
C PHE A 22 58.41 -34.04 11.59
N LEU A 23 58.37 -33.02 12.46
CA LEU A 23 57.48 -31.86 12.31
C LEU A 23 58.07 -30.62 11.61
N GLY A 24 59.36 -30.65 11.22
CA GLY A 24 60.05 -29.47 10.68
C GLY A 24 59.78 -29.10 9.21
N LYS A 25 58.99 -29.88 8.44
CA LYS A 25 58.97 -29.78 6.95
C LYS A 25 57.62 -29.55 6.26
N LEU A 26 56.49 -29.47 6.97
CA LEU A 26 55.16 -29.26 6.34
C LEU A 26 54.54 -27.85 6.49
N GLY A 27 55.09 -26.98 7.34
CA GLY A 27 54.46 -25.68 7.65
C GLY A 27 54.54 -24.60 6.56
N GLY A 28 55.56 -24.64 5.68
CA GLY A 28 55.91 -23.49 4.83
C GLY A 28 55.10 -23.29 3.54
N THR A 29 54.43 -24.33 3.02
CA THR A 29 53.84 -24.30 1.67
C THR A 29 52.36 -23.90 1.65
N LEU A 30 51.59 -24.24 2.67
CA LEU A 30 50.16 -23.93 2.77
C LEU A 30 49.89 -22.42 2.90
N ALA A 31 50.62 -21.72 3.78
CA ALA A 31 50.46 -20.28 3.98
C ALA A 31 50.74 -19.47 2.69
N ARG A 32 51.75 -19.87 1.92
CA ARG A 32 52.08 -19.23 0.64
C ARG A 32 51.04 -19.51 -0.45
N LYS A 33 50.44 -20.71 -0.47
CA LYS A 33 49.32 -21.03 -1.37
C LYS A 33 48.04 -20.26 -1.00
N LYS A 34 47.72 -20.09 0.29
CA LYS A 34 46.55 -19.31 0.71
C LYS A 34 46.65 -17.86 0.22
N LYS A 35 47.76 -17.17 0.50
CA LYS A 35 47.97 -15.80 0.03
C LYS A 35 48.00 -15.66 -1.49
N ALA A 36 48.54 -16.66 -2.21
CA ALA A 36 48.52 -16.65 -3.67
C ALA A 36 47.10 -16.79 -4.26
N LYS A 37 46.21 -17.57 -3.62
CA LYS A 37 44.80 -17.62 -4.02
C LYS A 37 44.08 -16.32 -3.67
N GLU A 38 44.24 -15.84 -2.44
CA GLU A 38 43.66 -14.59 -1.93
C GLU A 38 43.97 -13.38 -2.83
N VAL A 39 45.21 -13.24 -3.30
CA VAL A 39 45.60 -12.20 -4.29
C VAL A 39 44.98 -12.44 -5.68
N SER A 40 44.78 -13.70 -6.09
CA SER A 40 44.10 -14.02 -7.36
C SER A 40 42.61 -13.71 -7.29
N ASP A 41 41.95 -14.10 -6.20
CA ASP A 41 40.52 -13.89 -5.96
C ASP A 41 40.22 -12.37 -5.95
N LEU A 42 41.03 -11.57 -5.24
CA LEU A 42 40.94 -10.09 -5.23
C LEU A 42 41.23 -9.46 -6.61
N GLN A 43 42.12 -10.06 -7.41
CA GLN A 43 42.43 -9.55 -8.76
C GLN A 43 41.36 -9.95 -9.80
N GLU A 44 40.57 -10.98 -9.53
CA GLU A 44 39.40 -11.38 -10.32
C GLU A 44 38.17 -10.54 -9.94
N GLU A 45 37.95 -10.30 -8.65
CA GLU A 45 36.98 -9.33 -8.13
C GLU A 45 37.23 -7.92 -8.70
N GLY A 46 38.47 -7.43 -8.65
CA GLY A 46 38.85 -6.15 -9.25
C GLY A 46 38.65 -6.08 -10.77
N LYS A 47 38.72 -7.21 -11.49
CA LYS A 47 38.37 -7.25 -12.92
C LYS A 47 36.87 -7.24 -13.15
N ASN A 48 36.09 -7.93 -12.32
CA ASN A 48 34.63 -7.91 -12.42
C ASN A 48 34.07 -6.51 -12.11
N ALA A 49 34.64 -5.80 -11.13
CA ALA A 49 34.30 -4.40 -10.84
C ALA A 49 34.55 -3.46 -12.03
N ILE A 50 35.62 -3.68 -12.82
CA ILE A 50 35.93 -2.88 -14.01
C ILE A 50 35.03 -3.23 -15.22
N ASN A 51 34.52 -4.46 -15.31
CA ASN A 51 33.66 -4.92 -16.41
C ASN A 51 32.15 -4.79 -16.12
N ALA A 52 31.75 -4.27 -14.95
CA ALA A 52 30.39 -3.80 -14.74
C ALA A 52 30.08 -2.65 -15.72
N PRO A 53 28.93 -2.65 -16.41
CA PRO A 53 28.63 -1.63 -17.41
C PRO A 53 28.48 -0.26 -16.72
N MET A 54 29.45 0.63 -16.93
CA MET A 54 29.41 2.00 -16.45
C MET A 54 28.21 2.72 -17.08
N ASN A 55 27.14 2.90 -16.31
CA ASN A 55 26.04 3.80 -16.65
C ASN A 55 26.27 5.12 -15.89
N PRO A 56 26.76 6.20 -16.54
CA PRO A 56 27.13 7.44 -15.87
C PRO A 56 25.92 8.33 -15.58
N SER A 57 24.86 7.77 -14.99
CA SER A 57 23.82 8.54 -14.32
C SER A 57 24.38 9.05 -13.00
N THR A 58 24.95 10.25 -13.01
CA THR A 58 25.43 10.95 -11.81
C THR A 58 24.24 11.31 -10.92
N VAL A 59 23.87 10.38 -10.04
CA VAL A 59 23.15 10.74 -8.81
C VAL A 59 24.11 11.59 -8.01
N ASP A 60 23.71 12.82 -7.69
CA ASP A 60 24.53 13.77 -6.95
C ASP A 60 24.45 13.43 -5.46
N ILE A 61 25.11 12.32 -5.08
CA ILE A 61 25.10 11.79 -3.71
C ILE A 61 25.94 12.72 -2.84
N HIS A 62 25.28 13.51 -2.00
CA HIS A 62 25.96 14.34 -1.01
C HIS A 62 26.79 13.41 -0.09
N PRO A 63 28.03 13.76 0.31
CA PRO A 63 28.85 12.86 1.12
C PRO A 63 28.18 12.46 2.43
N GLU A 64 27.34 13.32 2.99
CA GLU A 64 26.52 13.05 4.19
C GLU A 64 25.51 11.92 3.97
N ASP A 65 25.00 11.70 2.75
CA ASP A 65 24.08 10.59 2.46
C ASP A 65 24.73 9.20 2.55
N THR A 66 26.07 9.14 2.62
CA THR A 66 26.83 7.88 2.76
C THR A 66 27.28 7.58 4.20
N LEU A 67 27.07 8.52 5.13
CA LEU A 67 27.58 8.44 6.51
C LEU A 67 26.55 7.85 7.48
N LEU A 68 26.30 6.55 7.36
CA LEU A 68 25.50 5.83 8.38
C LEU A 68 26.23 5.78 9.74
N GLU A 69 25.49 5.95 10.83
CA GLU A 69 25.94 5.65 12.20
C GLU A 69 25.94 4.14 12.49
N GLU A 70 26.54 3.71 13.61
CA GLU A 70 26.68 2.28 13.90
C GLU A 70 25.36 1.65 14.39
N ASN A 71 24.91 0.62 13.67
CA ASN A 71 23.56 0.03 13.68
C ASN A 71 22.47 0.85 12.98
N GLU A 72 22.79 1.99 12.36
CA GLU A 72 21.85 2.68 11.49
C GLU A 72 21.56 1.84 10.22
N GLU A 73 20.33 1.98 9.72
CA GLU A 73 19.79 1.23 8.61
C GLU A 73 19.05 2.18 7.66
N ARG A 74 19.52 2.28 6.42
CA ARG A 74 18.90 3.12 5.39
C ARG A 74 18.29 2.26 4.29
N THR A 75 17.06 2.59 3.94
CA THR A 75 16.18 1.83 3.06
C THR A 75 16.05 2.57 1.72
N MET A 76 16.54 1.99 0.64
CA MET A 76 16.51 2.61 -0.70
C MET A 76 15.77 1.70 -1.69
N ILE A 77 14.79 2.24 -2.40
CA ILE A 77 14.11 1.49 -3.46
C ILE A 77 15.05 1.31 -4.66
N ASP A 78 15.14 0.08 -5.17
CA ASP A 78 15.93 -0.23 -6.36
C ASP A 78 15.49 0.65 -7.55
N PRO A 79 16.42 1.24 -8.33
CA PRO A 79 16.07 2.11 -9.45
C PRO A 79 15.13 1.47 -10.47
N ASN A 80 15.23 0.16 -10.71
CA ASN A 80 14.34 -0.54 -11.63
C ASN A 80 12.90 -0.65 -11.08
N SER A 81 12.77 -0.82 -9.76
CA SER A 81 11.46 -0.79 -9.08
C SER A 81 10.87 0.61 -8.96
N LYS A 82 11.70 1.67 -8.89
CA LYS A 82 11.21 3.06 -9.03
C LYS A 82 10.63 3.32 -10.41
N GLU A 83 11.16 2.68 -11.45
CA GLU A 83 10.70 2.87 -12.82
C GLU A 83 9.42 2.11 -13.18
N ASP A 84 9.00 1.13 -12.36
CA ASP A 84 7.82 0.29 -12.59
C ASP A 84 6.51 1.11 -12.76
N PRO A 85 5.73 0.88 -13.83
CA PRO A 85 4.51 1.64 -14.09
C PRO A 85 3.43 1.48 -13.01
N LYS A 86 3.29 0.29 -12.39
CA LYS A 86 2.34 0.08 -11.29
C LYS A 86 2.78 0.79 -10.01
N PHE A 87 4.08 0.86 -9.75
CA PHE A 87 4.60 1.58 -8.59
C PHE A 87 4.35 3.09 -8.73
N LYS A 88 4.60 3.64 -9.93
CA LYS A 88 4.23 5.01 -10.29
C LYS A 88 2.72 5.26 -10.23
N GLU A 89 1.91 4.30 -10.68
CA GLU A 89 0.44 4.35 -10.56
C GLU A 89 -0.01 4.39 -9.09
N LEU A 90 0.56 3.54 -8.22
CA LEU A 90 0.25 3.53 -6.77
C LEU A 90 0.57 4.89 -6.11
N ILE A 91 1.75 5.44 -6.38
CA ILE A 91 2.14 6.77 -5.88
C ILE A 91 1.15 7.82 -6.37
N LYS A 92 0.86 7.85 -7.68
CA LYS A 92 -0.08 8.83 -8.26
C LYS A 92 -1.47 8.72 -7.62
N VAL A 93 -2.04 7.52 -7.57
CA VAL A 93 -3.39 7.29 -7.03
C VAL A 93 -3.51 7.73 -5.55
N LEU A 94 -2.44 7.59 -4.77
CA LEU A 94 -2.39 8.07 -3.38
C LEU A 94 -2.22 9.60 -3.30
N ILE A 95 -1.43 10.22 -4.19
CA ILE A 95 -1.30 11.69 -4.27
C ILE A 95 -2.63 12.32 -4.68
N ASP A 96 -3.26 11.81 -5.76
CA ASP A 96 -4.55 12.30 -6.26
C ASP A 96 -5.61 12.20 -5.15
N TRP A 97 -5.67 11.08 -4.41
CA TRP A 97 -6.56 10.92 -3.25
C TRP A 97 -6.35 11.94 -2.13
N ILE A 98 -5.11 12.18 -1.72
CA ILE A 98 -4.81 13.13 -0.64
C ILE A 98 -5.20 14.55 -1.08
N ASN A 99 -4.96 14.89 -2.34
CA ASN A 99 -5.35 16.16 -2.93
C ASN A 99 -6.89 16.33 -2.95
N ASP A 100 -7.64 15.31 -3.39
CA ASP A 100 -9.11 15.33 -3.38
C ASP A 100 -9.69 15.52 -1.97
N VAL A 101 -9.10 14.87 -0.94
CA VAL A 101 -9.55 15.00 0.45
C VAL A 101 -9.18 16.36 1.08
N LEU A 102 -8.08 16.98 0.65
CA LEU A 102 -7.56 18.21 1.25
C LEU A 102 -7.75 19.49 0.41
N VAL A 103 -8.43 19.40 -0.74
CA VAL A 103 -8.69 20.53 -1.66
C VAL A 103 -9.33 21.73 -0.95
N GLU A 104 -10.25 21.50 -0.01
CA GLU A 104 -10.90 22.56 0.76
C GLU A 104 -9.93 23.31 1.69
N GLU A 105 -8.93 22.62 2.24
CA GLU A 105 -7.87 23.23 3.07
C GLU A 105 -6.72 23.80 2.21
N ARG A 106 -6.83 23.74 0.87
CA ARG A 106 -5.89 24.28 -0.13
C ARG A 106 -4.49 23.68 -0.05
N ILE A 107 -4.38 22.46 0.45
CA ILE A 107 -3.14 21.67 0.49
C ILE A 107 -2.99 20.96 -0.85
N ILE A 108 -1.78 20.96 -1.41
CA ILE A 108 -1.46 20.28 -2.68
C ILE A 108 -0.17 19.49 -2.50
N VAL A 109 -0.30 18.17 -2.45
CA VAL A 109 0.79 17.18 -2.45
C VAL A 109 1.26 16.94 -3.88
N LYS A 110 2.58 16.80 -4.04
CA LYS A 110 3.29 16.50 -5.29
C LYS A 110 4.31 15.38 -5.12
N GLN A 111 4.93 15.25 -3.95
CA GLN A 111 5.96 14.26 -3.65
C GLN A 111 5.76 13.75 -2.22
N LEU A 112 5.42 12.47 -2.07
CA LEU A 112 5.03 11.90 -0.78
C LEU A 112 6.16 12.03 0.27
N GLU A 113 7.41 11.91 -0.14
CA GLU A 113 8.60 12.10 0.70
C GLU A 113 8.80 13.55 1.19
N GLU A 114 8.44 14.55 0.38
CA GLU A 114 8.70 15.97 0.69
C GLU A 114 7.52 16.65 1.38
N ASP A 115 6.29 16.19 1.12
CA ASP A 115 5.08 16.85 1.64
C ASP A 115 4.55 16.23 2.96
N LEU A 116 4.96 15.00 3.33
CA LEU A 116 4.40 14.28 4.50
C LEU A 116 5.39 14.13 5.67
N TYR A 117 6.69 14.33 5.47
CA TYR A 117 7.74 14.02 6.46
C TYR A 117 7.67 14.85 7.75
N ASP A 118 7.07 16.04 7.72
CA ASP A 118 6.92 16.90 8.90
C ASP A 118 5.66 16.58 9.73
N GLY A 119 4.82 15.67 9.22
CA GLY A 119 3.54 15.27 9.80
C GLY A 119 2.36 16.22 9.50
N GLN A 120 2.55 17.33 8.77
CA GLN A 120 1.52 18.34 8.56
C GLN A 120 0.38 17.86 7.65
N VAL A 121 0.72 17.26 6.51
CA VAL A 121 -0.29 16.69 5.60
C VAL A 121 -0.97 15.48 6.24
N LEU A 122 -0.22 14.62 6.94
CA LEU A 122 -0.77 13.47 7.66
C LEU A 122 -1.74 13.86 8.78
N GLN A 123 -1.44 14.93 9.54
CA GLN A 123 -2.38 15.51 10.51
C GLN A 123 -3.70 15.87 9.80
N LYS A 124 -3.63 16.69 8.74
CA LYS A 124 -4.82 17.23 8.06
C LYS A 124 -5.65 16.15 7.39
N LEU A 125 -4.98 15.17 6.76
CA LEU A 125 -5.62 13.99 6.19
C LEU A 125 -6.38 13.20 7.25
N LEU A 126 -5.77 12.95 8.42
CA LEU A 126 -6.43 12.22 9.50
C LEU A 126 -7.57 13.03 10.14
N GLU A 127 -7.41 14.34 10.31
CA GLU A 127 -8.47 15.23 10.82
C GLU A 127 -9.72 15.23 9.91
N LYS A 128 -9.51 15.28 8.58
CA LYS A 128 -10.58 15.24 7.58
C LYS A 128 -11.25 13.88 7.48
N LEU A 129 -10.48 12.79 7.49
CA LEU A 129 -11.03 11.43 7.35
C LEU A 129 -11.75 10.94 8.62
N ALA A 130 -11.29 11.34 9.81
CA ALA A 130 -11.86 10.93 11.09
C ALA A 130 -12.91 11.90 11.68
N ASP A 131 -13.19 13.03 11.00
CA ASP A 131 -14.01 14.16 11.48
C ASP A 131 -13.65 14.60 12.91
N ARG A 132 -12.34 14.67 13.20
CA ARG A 132 -11.81 14.89 14.56
C ARG A 132 -10.51 15.69 14.53
N LYS A 133 -10.47 16.84 15.22
CA LYS A 133 -9.25 17.64 15.41
C LYS A 133 -8.22 16.91 16.28
N LEU A 134 -6.93 17.08 15.94
CA LEU A 134 -5.80 16.52 16.69
C LEU A 134 -5.13 17.60 17.53
N ASN A 135 -4.69 17.23 18.74
CA ASN A 135 -4.07 18.16 19.69
C ASN A 135 -2.57 18.37 19.40
N VAL A 136 -2.25 18.93 18.23
CA VAL A 136 -0.88 19.25 17.80
C VAL A 136 -0.78 20.71 17.34
N ALA A 137 0.41 21.31 17.44
CA ALA A 137 0.64 22.70 17.01
C ALA A 137 0.44 22.85 15.50
N GLU A 138 -0.22 23.92 15.05
CA GLU A 138 -0.57 24.12 13.63
C GLU A 138 0.64 24.27 12.70
N VAL A 139 1.80 24.71 13.19
CA VAL A 139 3.04 24.82 12.43
C VAL A 139 4.23 24.41 13.31
N THR A 140 5.13 23.60 12.78
CA THR A 140 6.32 23.08 13.50
C THR A 140 7.58 23.25 12.64
N GLN A 141 8.44 24.19 13.02
CA GLN A 141 9.67 24.55 12.27
C GLN A 141 10.95 23.85 12.78
N SER A 142 10.93 23.26 13.97
CA SER A 142 12.07 22.50 14.52
C SER A 142 11.88 21.01 14.31
N GLU A 143 12.98 20.29 14.07
CA GLU A 143 13.00 18.83 13.91
C GLU A 143 12.31 18.10 15.08
N ILE A 144 12.61 18.53 16.31
CA ILE A 144 11.98 18.00 17.54
C ILE A 144 10.45 18.21 17.50
N GLY A 145 9.99 19.38 17.04
CA GLY A 145 8.55 19.68 16.91
C GLY A 145 7.86 18.84 15.83
N GLN A 146 8.55 18.59 14.71
CA GLN A 146 8.05 17.71 13.63
C GLN A 146 7.95 16.25 14.10
N LYS A 147 9.00 15.73 14.77
CA LYS A 147 8.97 14.39 15.36
C LYS A 147 7.91 14.25 16.46
N GLN A 148 7.68 15.28 17.28
CA GLN A 148 6.57 15.32 18.24
C GLN A 148 5.20 15.34 17.56
N LYS A 149 5.01 16.12 16.48
CA LYS A 149 3.77 16.11 15.68
C LYS A 149 3.51 14.71 15.11
N LEU A 150 4.52 14.12 14.47
CA LEU A 150 4.43 12.75 13.93
C LEU A 150 4.09 11.73 15.00
N GLN A 151 4.68 11.81 16.20
CA GLN A 151 4.35 10.89 17.29
C GLN A 151 2.85 10.92 17.61
N THR A 152 2.26 12.09 17.86
CA THR A 152 0.82 12.22 18.17
C THR A 152 -0.08 11.86 16.98
N VAL A 153 0.34 12.13 15.74
CA VAL A 153 -0.40 11.70 14.53
C VAL A 153 -0.38 10.17 14.40
N LEU A 154 0.78 9.52 14.56
CA LEU A 154 0.91 8.06 14.44
C LEU A 154 0.26 7.31 15.63
N GLU A 155 0.22 7.90 16.82
CA GLU A 155 -0.59 7.41 17.95
C GLU A 155 -2.09 7.44 17.60
N ALA A 156 -2.59 8.55 17.05
CA ALA A 156 -3.98 8.63 16.61
C ALA A 156 -4.31 7.65 15.46
N VAL A 157 -3.36 7.39 14.55
CA VAL A 157 -3.48 6.30 13.55
C VAL A 157 -3.52 4.93 14.24
N HIS A 158 -2.70 4.67 15.26
CA HIS A 158 -2.68 3.39 15.97
C HIS A 158 -4.01 3.10 16.69
N ASP A 159 -4.55 4.08 17.42
CA ASP A 159 -5.85 3.99 18.12
C ASP A 159 -7.05 3.72 17.19
N LEU A 160 -6.95 4.25 15.96
CA LEU A 160 -7.94 4.10 14.90
C LEU A 160 -7.83 2.73 14.20
N LEU A 161 -6.63 2.39 13.70
CA LEU A 161 -6.40 1.15 12.94
C LEU A 161 -6.47 -0.10 13.83
N ARG A 162 -6.15 0.05 15.12
CA ARG A 162 -6.09 -1.01 16.15
C ARG A 162 -5.34 -2.26 15.65
N PRO A 163 -4.04 -2.15 15.30
CA PRO A 163 -3.31 -3.13 14.50
C PRO A 163 -2.92 -4.41 15.26
N HIS A 164 -3.91 -5.17 15.72
CA HIS A 164 -3.71 -6.43 16.45
C HIS A 164 -3.09 -7.48 15.53
N GLY A 165 -1.82 -7.84 15.81
CA GLY A 165 -1.09 -8.86 15.05
C GLY A 165 -0.50 -8.41 13.72
N TRP A 166 -0.48 -7.11 13.42
CA TRP A 166 0.20 -6.60 12.21
C TRP A 166 1.70 -6.42 12.49
N THR A 167 2.51 -6.53 11.44
CA THR A 167 3.84 -5.92 11.41
C THR A 167 3.69 -4.47 10.95
N ILE A 168 3.79 -3.51 11.88
CA ILE A 168 3.76 -2.08 11.55
C ILE A 168 5.07 -1.72 10.83
N LYS A 169 4.96 -1.12 9.64
CA LYS A 169 6.07 -0.81 8.72
C LYS A 169 6.47 0.67 8.72
N TRP A 170 5.97 1.44 9.67
CA TRP A 170 6.22 2.87 9.83
C TRP A 170 6.38 3.25 11.31
N ASN A 171 7.19 4.27 11.56
CA ASN A 171 7.42 4.92 12.85
C ASN A 171 7.86 6.38 12.60
N VAL A 172 8.00 7.19 13.66
CA VAL A 172 8.35 8.62 13.54
C VAL A 172 9.62 8.83 12.71
N ASP A 173 10.71 8.13 13.02
CA ASP A 173 11.99 8.34 12.35
C ASP A 173 11.99 7.90 10.89
N SER A 174 11.23 6.86 10.52
CA SER A 174 11.07 6.43 9.12
C SER A 174 10.25 7.42 8.28
N ILE A 175 9.19 8.01 8.84
CA ILE A 175 8.38 9.02 8.12
C ILE A 175 9.16 10.35 8.03
N HIS A 176 9.79 10.78 9.13
CA HIS A 176 10.61 12.00 9.17
C HIS A 176 11.87 11.88 8.29
N GLY A 177 12.52 10.71 8.31
CA GLY A 177 13.61 10.31 7.42
C GLY A 177 13.19 9.95 6.00
N LYS A 178 11.99 10.37 5.56
CA LYS A 178 11.53 10.33 4.17
C LYS A 178 11.50 8.92 3.53
N ASN A 179 11.28 7.88 4.33
CA ASN A 179 11.20 6.51 3.84
C ASN A 179 9.87 6.29 3.09
N LEU A 180 9.91 6.41 1.75
CA LEU A 180 8.75 6.22 0.88
C LEU A 180 8.03 4.87 1.10
N ILE A 181 8.73 3.80 1.46
CA ILE A 181 8.10 2.50 1.75
C ILE A 181 7.22 2.58 3.01
N SER A 182 7.72 3.18 4.08
CA SER A 182 6.95 3.43 5.30
C SER A 182 5.77 4.37 5.06
N ILE A 183 5.97 5.43 4.27
CA ILE A 183 4.91 6.38 3.89
C ILE A 183 3.82 5.67 3.05
N LEU A 184 4.18 4.85 2.06
CA LEU A 184 3.22 4.12 1.24
C LEU A 184 2.45 3.06 2.04
N HIS A 185 3.10 2.30 2.93
CA HIS A 185 2.40 1.37 3.82
C HIS A 185 1.38 2.08 4.73
N LEU A 186 1.75 3.23 5.30
CA LEU A 186 0.85 4.06 6.12
C LEU A 186 -0.35 4.56 5.30
N LEU A 187 -0.11 5.09 4.10
CA LEU A 187 -1.16 5.63 3.23
C LEU A 187 -2.09 4.54 2.69
N VAL A 188 -1.58 3.37 2.30
CA VAL A 188 -2.39 2.21 1.91
C VAL A 188 -3.26 1.74 3.09
N ALA A 189 -2.71 1.66 4.30
CA ALA A 189 -3.48 1.28 5.48
C ALA A 189 -4.61 2.27 5.80
N LEU A 190 -4.35 3.57 5.70
CA LEU A 190 -5.36 4.63 5.87
C LEU A 190 -6.42 4.58 4.76
N ALA A 191 -6.01 4.48 3.50
CA ALA A 191 -6.92 4.39 2.36
C ALA A 191 -7.86 3.18 2.44
N MET A 192 -7.34 2.03 2.89
CA MET A 192 -8.16 0.83 3.11
C MET A 192 -9.10 0.97 4.31
N HIS A 193 -8.61 1.48 5.45
CA HIS A 193 -9.43 1.66 6.66
C HIS A 193 -10.63 2.58 6.41
N PHE A 194 -10.38 3.76 5.82
CA PHE A 194 -11.42 4.74 5.48
C PHE A 194 -12.19 4.39 4.20
N ARG A 195 -11.87 3.28 3.52
CA ARG A 195 -12.48 2.85 2.24
C ARG A 195 -12.49 3.98 1.19
N ALA A 196 -11.32 4.58 1.01
CA ALA A 196 -11.08 5.75 0.16
C ALA A 196 -11.70 5.62 -1.26
N PRO A 197 -12.07 6.75 -1.90
CA PRO A 197 -12.72 6.77 -3.22
C PRO A 197 -11.82 6.36 -4.41
N ILE A 198 -10.74 5.60 -4.17
CA ILE A 198 -9.75 5.19 -5.18
C ILE A 198 -9.82 3.69 -5.51
N ARG A 199 -9.04 3.27 -6.52
CA ARG A 199 -8.68 1.87 -6.80
C ARG A 199 -7.16 1.74 -6.69
N LEU A 200 -6.66 1.01 -5.71
CA LEU A 200 -5.23 0.71 -5.62
C LEU A 200 -4.85 -0.33 -6.68
N PRO A 201 -3.73 -0.18 -7.41
CA PRO A 201 -3.25 -1.23 -8.32
C PRO A 201 -2.88 -2.50 -7.53
N GLU A 202 -3.22 -3.67 -8.07
CA GLU A 202 -3.02 -4.95 -7.39
C GLU A 202 -1.62 -5.53 -7.64
N HIS A 203 -1.07 -6.23 -6.64
CA HIS A 203 0.26 -6.85 -6.69
C HIS A 203 1.36 -5.87 -7.10
N VAL A 204 1.46 -4.75 -6.35
CA VAL A 204 2.63 -3.87 -6.40
C VAL A 204 3.62 -4.36 -5.35
N SER A 205 4.77 -4.83 -5.81
CA SER A 205 5.92 -5.14 -4.98
C SER A 205 7.16 -4.48 -5.55
N VAL A 206 8.11 -4.16 -4.67
CA VAL A 206 9.32 -3.41 -5.00
C VAL A 206 10.54 -4.07 -4.40
N GLN A 207 11.66 -4.07 -5.13
CA GLN A 207 12.95 -4.43 -4.58
C GLN A 207 13.50 -3.26 -3.79
N VAL A 208 13.96 -3.56 -2.57
CA VAL A 208 14.41 -2.59 -1.58
C VAL A 208 15.81 -2.99 -1.13
N VAL A 209 16.76 -2.09 -1.35
CA VAL A 209 18.13 -2.19 -0.89
C VAL A 209 18.18 -1.67 0.55
N VAL A 210 18.40 -2.58 1.49
CA VAL A 210 18.61 -2.28 2.90
C VAL A 210 20.11 -2.26 3.14
N VAL A 211 20.64 -1.09 3.52
CA VAL A 211 22.04 -0.92 3.91
C VAL A 211 22.10 -0.68 5.41
N ARG A 212 22.73 -1.59 6.16
CA ARG A 212 22.92 -1.46 7.62
C ARG A 212 24.40 -1.49 7.97
N LYS A 213 24.86 -0.56 8.81
CA LYS A 213 26.26 -0.54 9.28
C LYS A 213 26.43 -1.36 10.56
N ARG A 214 27.36 -2.31 10.58
CA ARG A 214 27.70 -3.15 11.75
C ARG A 214 29.19 -3.42 11.82
N GLU A 215 29.77 -3.22 13.00
CA GLU A 215 31.22 -3.43 13.25
C GLU A 215 32.08 -2.60 12.26
N GLY A 216 31.62 -1.38 11.97
CA GLY A 216 32.18 -0.49 10.95
C GLY A 216 31.93 -0.89 9.47
N LEU A 217 31.43 -2.08 9.17
CA LEU A 217 31.18 -2.57 7.81
C LEU A 217 29.74 -2.30 7.34
N LEU A 218 29.56 -1.93 6.07
CA LEU A 218 28.24 -1.83 5.44
C LEU A 218 27.75 -3.22 4.98
N GLN A 219 26.59 -3.64 5.48
CA GLN A 219 25.90 -4.87 5.08
C GLN A 219 24.71 -4.49 4.17
N THR A 220 24.82 -4.81 2.88
CA THR A 220 23.75 -4.60 1.89
C THR A 220 22.91 -5.87 1.75
N THR A 221 21.59 -5.74 1.85
CA THR A 221 20.62 -6.82 1.65
C THR A 221 19.52 -6.36 0.70
N HIS A 222 19.17 -7.18 -0.28
CA HIS A 222 18.00 -6.93 -1.13
C HIS A 222 16.78 -7.63 -0.53
N VAL A 223 15.69 -6.89 -0.33
CA VAL A 223 14.43 -7.35 0.25
C VAL A 223 13.30 -7.00 -0.71
N SER A 224 12.41 -7.94 -0.99
CA SER A 224 11.19 -7.68 -1.73
C SER A 224 10.09 -7.26 -0.74
N GLU A 225 9.61 -6.03 -0.84
CA GLU A 225 8.47 -5.54 -0.05
C GLU A 225 7.20 -5.52 -0.92
N GLU A 226 6.07 -6.00 -0.38
CA GLU A 226 4.77 -6.01 -1.07
C GLU A 226 3.88 -4.91 -0.50
N LEU A 227 3.48 -3.97 -1.35
CA LEU A 227 2.72 -2.77 -1.00
C LEU A 227 1.20 -2.99 -1.15
N THR A 228 0.78 -3.84 -2.10
CA THR A 228 -0.63 -4.21 -2.35
C THR A 228 -0.76 -5.67 -2.80
N THR A 229 -1.85 -6.34 -2.43
CA THR A 229 -2.24 -7.68 -2.95
C THR A 229 -3.50 -7.57 -3.81
N THR A 230 -4.01 -8.72 -4.26
CA THR A 230 -5.36 -8.85 -4.86
C THR A 230 -6.46 -8.49 -3.86
N THR A 231 -7.53 -7.90 -4.38
CA THR A 231 -8.74 -7.49 -3.66
C THR A 231 -9.80 -8.60 -3.65
N GLU A 232 -9.71 -9.56 -4.59
CA GLU A 232 -10.77 -10.53 -4.85
C GLU A 232 -10.40 -11.98 -4.45
N LYS A 233 -10.93 -12.40 -3.29
CA LYS A 233 -11.10 -13.76 -2.71
C LYS A 233 -10.25 -14.06 -1.46
N PRO A 234 -10.84 -14.68 -0.42
CA PRO A 234 -10.10 -15.11 0.78
C PRO A 234 -9.30 -16.39 0.50
N ALA A 235 -8.04 -16.24 0.10
CA ALA A 235 -7.13 -17.38 -0.02
C ALA A 235 -6.78 -17.95 1.37
N PHE A 236 -7.32 -19.12 1.70
CA PHE A 236 -6.87 -19.91 2.85
C PHE A 236 -5.49 -20.53 2.51
N HIS A 237 -4.43 -19.73 2.63
CA HIS A 237 -3.05 -20.18 2.49
C HIS A 237 -2.18 -19.58 3.59
N THR A 238 -1.67 -20.43 4.48
CA THR A 238 -0.72 -20.07 5.52
C THR A 238 0.68 -19.90 4.91
N CYS A 239 1.02 -18.68 4.51
CA CYS A 239 2.36 -18.35 3.99
C CYS A 239 3.36 -18.16 5.16
N PRO A 240 4.45 -18.94 5.25
CA PRO A 240 5.36 -18.94 6.40
C PRO A 240 6.44 -17.84 6.35
N VAL A 241 6.07 -16.61 5.96
CA VAL A 241 6.96 -15.43 5.99
C VAL A 241 6.17 -14.15 6.29
N GLY A 242 6.72 -13.31 7.16
CA GLY A 242 6.00 -12.27 7.92
C GLY A 242 5.62 -10.98 7.17
N GLY A 243 4.99 -11.08 6.01
CA GLY A 243 4.35 -9.95 5.33
C GLY A 243 2.83 -10.13 5.10
N VAL A 244 2.41 -11.36 4.82
CA VAL A 244 1.11 -11.66 4.18
C VAL A 244 -0.05 -11.82 5.19
N LEU A 245 -0.16 -10.91 6.17
CA LEU A 245 -1.27 -10.90 7.15
C LEU A 245 -2.11 -9.62 7.11
N ILE A 246 -1.53 -8.50 6.67
CA ILE A 246 -2.13 -7.16 6.73
C ILE A 246 -3.47 -7.11 5.99
N LEU A 247 -3.57 -7.77 4.82
CA LEU A 247 -4.67 -7.56 3.87
C LEU A 247 -5.80 -8.60 4.01
N ILE A 248 -5.52 -9.77 4.59
CA ILE A 248 -6.52 -10.84 4.80
C ILE A 248 -7.54 -10.47 5.89
N PHE A 249 -7.08 -9.78 6.95
CA PHE A 249 -7.95 -9.33 8.04
C PHE A 249 -8.56 -7.94 7.82
N PHE A 250 -8.03 -7.14 6.89
CA PHE A 250 -8.49 -5.76 6.61
C PHE A 250 -9.50 -5.64 5.46
N SER A 251 -10.17 -6.75 5.15
CA SER A 251 -11.60 -6.72 4.92
C SER A 251 -12.36 -6.90 6.23
N PRO A 252 -12.67 -5.83 7.01
CA PRO A 252 -13.86 -5.85 7.84
C PRO A 252 -15.02 -6.04 6.88
N LYS A 253 -15.52 -7.30 6.80
CA LYS A 253 -16.58 -7.70 5.88
C LYS A 253 -17.64 -6.61 5.87
N PRO A 254 -18.12 -6.12 4.71
CA PRO A 254 -19.41 -5.46 4.72
C PRO A 254 -20.37 -6.43 5.40
N GLU A 255 -21.24 -5.93 6.29
CA GLU A 255 -22.33 -6.74 6.83
C GLU A 255 -23.00 -7.40 5.62
N ARG A 256 -22.85 -8.73 5.52
CA ARG A 256 -23.34 -9.49 4.37
C ARG A 256 -24.86 -9.42 4.47
N ASP A 257 -25.44 -8.51 3.70
CA ASP A 257 -26.89 -8.41 3.62
C ASP A 257 -27.47 -9.74 3.12
N ALA A 258 -28.77 -9.91 3.35
CA ALA A 258 -29.47 -11.13 2.97
C ALA A 258 -29.25 -11.43 1.48
N PHE A 259 -29.11 -10.38 0.66
CA PHE A 259 -28.81 -10.47 -0.77
C PHE A 259 -27.39 -10.93 -1.08
N ASP A 260 -26.34 -10.44 -0.43
CA ASP A 260 -24.98 -10.99 -0.62
C ASP A 260 -24.92 -12.49 -0.28
N THR A 261 -25.69 -12.93 0.72
CA THR A 261 -25.82 -14.36 1.03
C THR A 261 -26.65 -15.10 -0.04
N LEU A 262 -27.71 -14.48 -0.57
CA LEU A 262 -28.56 -15.00 -1.65
C LEU A 262 -27.79 -15.17 -2.97
N PHE A 263 -27.00 -14.17 -3.36
CA PHE A 263 -26.15 -14.20 -4.55
C PHE A 263 -25.09 -15.29 -4.47
N ASP A 264 -24.44 -15.45 -3.30
CA ASP A 264 -23.38 -16.46 -3.09
C ASP A 264 -23.92 -17.90 -2.99
N HIS A 265 -25.12 -18.12 -2.42
CA HIS A 265 -25.57 -19.47 -2.01
C HIS A 265 -26.96 -19.91 -2.52
N ALA A 266 -27.76 -19.01 -3.11
CA ALA A 266 -29.12 -19.32 -3.58
C ALA A 266 -29.52 -18.55 -4.87
N PRO A 267 -28.76 -18.71 -5.98
CA PRO A 267 -29.04 -18.04 -7.25
C PRO A 267 -30.37 -18.48 -7.89
N ASP A 268 -30.92 -19.62 -7.49
CA ASP A 268 -32.28 -20.06 -7.82
C ASP A 268 -33.34 -19.07 -7.30
N LYS A 269 -33.20 -18.64 -6.04
CA LYS A 269 -34.14 -17.73 -5.37
C LYS A 269 -34.05 -16.30 -5.88
N LEU A 270 -32.89 -15.90 -6.42
CA LEU A 270 -32.72 -14.60 -7.09
C LEU A 270 -33.78 -14.39 -8.18
N SER A 271 -34.17 -15.44 -8.92
CA SER A 271 -35.19 -15.36 -9.97
C SER A 271 -36.58 -14.95 -9.46
N VAL A 272 -36.94 -15.36 -8.24
CA VAL A 272 -38.20 -14.99 -7.57
C VAL A 272 -38.14 -13.52 -7.14
N VAL A 273 -36.99 -13.11 -6.61
CA VAL A 273 -36.75 -11.73 -6.18
C VAL A 273 -36.76 -10.74 -7.36
N LYS A 274 -36.13 -11.08 -8.51
CA LYS A 274 -36.22 -10.26 -9.73
C LYS A 274 -37.68 -10.02 -10.12
N LYS A 275 -38.53 -11.05 -10.12
CA LYS A 275 -39.97 -10.94 -10.44
C LYS A 275 -40.74 -10.07 -9.42
N SER A 276 -40.41 -10.16 -8.14
CA SER A 276 -41.02 -9.31 -7.11
C SER A 276 -40.64 -7.84 -7.29
N LEU A 277 -39.37 -7.56 -7.59
CA LEU A 277 -38.90 -6.20 -7.85
C LEU A 277 -39.47 -5.62 -9.15
N ILE A 278 -39.56 -6.40 -10.24
CA ILE A 278 -40.24 -6.00 -11.48
C ILE A 278 -41.71 -5.64 -11.20
N THR A 279 -42.43 -6.49 -10.46
CA THR A 279 -43.83 -6.23 -10.08
C THR A 279 -43.97 -4.94 -9.27
N PHE A 280 -43.06 -4.69 -8.32
CA PHE A 280 -43.03 -3.44 -7.54
C PHE A 280 -42.72 -2.22 -8.41
N VAL A 281 -41.68 -2.27 -9.24
CA VAL A 281 -41.28 -1.17 -10.11
C VAL A 281 -42.43 -0.81 -11.08
N ASN A 282 -43.07 -1.80 -11.69
CA ASN A 282 -44.19 -1.58 -12.60
C ASN A 282 -45.45 -1.02 -11.89
N LYS A 283 -45.67 -1.32 -10.61
CA LYS A 283 -46.74 -0.67 -9.80
C LYS A 283 -46.57 0.85 -9.74
N HIS A 284 -45.34 1.36 -9.84
CA HIS A 284 -45.04 2.79 -9.85
C HIS A 284 -44.85 3.32 -11.28
N LEU A 285 -43.92 2.78 -12.08
CA LEU A 285 -43.58 3.30 -13.42
C LEU A 285 -44.74 3.21 -14.45
N ASN A 286 -45.69 2.28 -14.30
CA ASN A 286 -46.89 2.28 -15.14
C ASN A 286 -47.76 3.54 -14.98
N LYS A 287 -47.62 4.32 -13.88
CA LYS A 287 -48.23 5.66 -13.74
C LYS A 287 -47.76 6.63 -14.83
N LEU A 288 -46.56 6.40 -15.40
CA LEU A 288 -45.96 7.18 -16.49
C LEU A 288 -46.00 6.44 -17.84
N ASN A 289 -46.80 5.36 -17.94
CA ASN A 289 -46.84 4.46 -19.10
C ASN A 289 -45.49 3.77 -19.43
N LEU A 290 -44.59 3.62 -18.44
CA LEU A 290 -43.31 2.94 -18.58
C LEU A 290 -43.37 1.53 -17.98
N GLU A 291 -43.23 0.51 -18.85
CA GLU A 291 -43.18 -0.90 -18.43
C GLU A 291 -41.73 -1.41 -18.36
N VAL A 292 -41.42 -2.15 -17.30
CA VAL A 292 -40.13 -2.82 -17.08
C VAL A 292 -40.29 -4.33 -17.22
N THR A 293 -39.54 -4.92 -18.13
CA THR A 293 -39.36 -6.37 -18.30
C THR A 293 -37.98 -6.82 -17.80
N GLU A 294 -36.97 -5.97 -17.91
CA GLU A 294 -35.58 -6.24 -17.54
C GLU A 294 -34.96 -5.10 -16.72
N LEU A 295 -34.90 -5.29 -15.40
CA LEU A 295 -34.19 -4.38 -14.47
C LEU A 295 -32.70 -4.17 -14.84
N GLU A 296 -32.08 -5.17 -15.47
CA GLU A 296 -30.65 -5.19 -15.82
C GLU A 296 -30.28 -4.20 -16.91
N THR A 297 -31.18 -3.99 -17.87
CA THR A 297 -30.94 -3.18 -19.07
C THR A 297 -31.69 -1.85 -18.99
N GLN A 298 -32.91 -1.82 -18.44
CA GLN A 298 -33.75 -0.61 -18.40
C GLN A 298 -33.43 0.36 -17.26
N PHE A 299 -32.60 -0.03 -16.29
CA PHE A 299 -32.04 0.88 -15.27
C PHE A 299 -30.56 1.20 -15.53
N ALA A 300 -29.98 0.70 -16.63
CA ALA A 300 -28.56 0.81 -16.95
C ALA A 300 -28.08 2.23 -17.35
N ASP A 301 -28.95 3.23 -17.23
CA ASP A 301 -28.71 4.64 -17.57
C ASP A 301 -29.17 5.62 -16.47
N GLY A 302 -29.66 5.10 -15.33
CA GLY A 302 -30.19 5.86 -14.21
C GLY A 302 -31.56 6.51 -14.42
N VAL A 303 -32.10 6.60 -15.65
CA VAL A 303 -33.32 7.38 -15.95
C VAL A 303 -34.54 6.83 -15.21
N TYR A 304 -34.75 5.51 -15.31
CA TYR A 304 -35.87 4.85 -14.63
C TYR A 304 -35.72 4.87 -13.10
N LEU A 305 -34.49 5.00 -12.59
CA LEU A 305 -34.21 5.10 -11.15
C LEU A 305 -34.60 6.49 -10.60
N VAL A 306 -34.23 7.56 -11.31
CA VAL A 306 -34.63 8.94 -11.00
C VAL A 306 -36.16 9.09 -11.03
N LEU A 307 -36.81 8.58 -12.08
CA LEU A 307 -38.27 8.60 -12.21
C LEU A 307 -38.97 7.80 -11.12
N LEU A 308 -38.44 6.62 -10.76
CA LEU A 308 -38.98 5.79 -9.69
C LEU A 308 -38.95 6.52 -8.34
N MET A 309 -37.85 7.21 -8.00
CA MET A 309 -37.74 7.96 -6.74
C MET A 309 -38.81 9.06 -6.60
N GLY A 310 -39.04 9.86 -7.64
CA GLY A 310 -40.11 10.87 -7.62
C GLY A 310 -41.51 10.27 -7.43
N LEU A 311 -41.78 9.11 -8.04
CA LEU A 311 -43.06 8.38 -7.93
C LEU A 311 -43.29 7.64 -6.59
N LEU A 312 -42.32 7.67 -5.69
CA LEU A 312 -42.37 7.09 -4.34
C LEU A 312 -42.61 8.16 -3.29
N GLU A 313 -41.89 9.27 -3.40
CA GLU A 313 -42.02 10.47 -2.56
C GLU A 313 -43.13 11.45 -3.06
N ASP A 314 -43.89 11.04 -4.09
CA ASP A 314 -45.00 11.74 -4.74
C ASP A 314 -44.67 13.15 -5.26
N TYR A 315 -43.43 13.37 -5.73
CA TYR A 315 -42.98 14.63 -6.35
C TYR A 315 -42.43 14.46 -7.78
N PHE A 316 -42.49 15.55 -8.55
CA PHE A 316 -41.94 15.59 -9.91
C PHE A 316 -40.46 15.98 -9.89
N VAL A 317 -39.59 15.13 -10.43
CA VAL A 317 -38.17 15.45 -10.63
C VAL A 317 -38.00 16.37 -11.85
N PRO A 318 -37.40 17.56 -11.73
CA PRO A 318 -37.22 18.46 -12.87
C PRO A 318 -36.31 17.86 -13.95
N LEU A 319 -36.81 17.81 -15.20
CA LEU A 319 -36.12 17.22 -16.37
C LEU A 319 -34.83 17.96 -16.79
N HIS A 320 -34.44 19.05 -16.11
CA HIS A 320 -33.16 19.73 -16.33
C HIS A 320 -32.06 19.28 -15.35
N ASN A 321 -32.40 18.49 -14.33
CA ASN A 321 -31.43 17.96 -13.36
C ASN A 321 -30.80 16.63 -13.79
N PHE A 322 -31.37 15.95 -14.79
CA PHE A 322 -30.91 14.65 -15.28
C PHE A 322 -31.12 14.52 -16.79
N TYR A 323 -30.34 13.66 -17.43
CA TYR A 323 -30.40 13.41 -18.87
C TYR A 323 -31.46 12.36 -19.17
N LEU A 324 -32.60 12.76 -19.73
CA LEU A 324 -33.70 11.84 -20.10
C LEU A 324 -33.30 10.85 -21.21
N THR A 325 -32.33 11.22 -22.05
CA THR A 325 -31.74 10.38 -23.11
C THR A 325 -30.21 10.46 -23.05
N PRO A 326 -29.55 9.72 -22.13
CA PRO A 326 -28.12 9.84 -21.89
C PRO A 326 -27.30 9.06 -22.93
N GLU A 327 -26.57 9.77 -23.76
CA GLU A 327 -25.73 9.23 -24.83
C GLU A 327 -24.31 8.88 -24.33
N SER A 328 -23.71 9.72 -23.47
CA SER A 328 -22.37 9.47 -22.92
C SER A 328 -22.39 8.60 -21.66
N PHE A 329 -21.23 8.02 -21.32
CA PHE A 329 -21.04 7.33 -20.04
C PHE A 329 -21.24 8.29 -18.86
N ASP A 330 -20.67 9.50 -18.94
CA ASP A 330 -20.72 10.52 -17.89
C ASP A 330 -22.15 10.99 -17.60
N GLN A 331 -23.02 11.05 -18.63
CA GLN A 331 -24.44 11.36 -18.47
C GLN A 331 -25.20 10.27 -17.70
N LYS A 332 -24.83 8.99 -17.87
CA LYS A 332 -25.41 7.87 -17.11
C LYS A 332 -24.89 7.84 -15.68
N VAL A 333 -23.59 8.07 -15.49
CA VAL A 333 -22.97 8.26 -14.17
C VAL A 333 -23.62 9.42 -13.43
N HIS A 334 -23.87 10.56 -14.08
CA HIS A 334 -24.61 11.70 -13.53
C HIS A 334 -26.02 11.30 -13.06
N ASN A 335 -26.81 10.67 -13.93
CA ASN A 335 -28.17 10.23 -13.59
C ASN A 335 -28.21 9.30 -12.37
N VAL A 336 -27.27 8.37 -12.26
CA VAL A 336 -27.15 7.44 -11.14
C VAL A 336 -26.69 8.15 -9.86
N SER A 337 -25.73 9.07 -9.96
CA SER A 337 -25.31 9.91 -8.82
C SER A 337 -26.48 10.71 -8.26
N PHE A 338 -27.21 11.40 -9.13
CA PHE A 338 -28.38 12.21 -8.76
C PHE A 338 -29.51 11.36 -8.18
N ALA A 339 -29.77 10.16 -8.72
CA ALA A 339 -30.71 9.22 -8.12
C ALA A 339 -30.34 8.85 -6.68
N PHE A 340 -29.04 8.74 -6.36
CA PHE A 340 -28.59 8.46 -4.99
C PHE A 340 -28.66 9.68 -4.06
N GLU A 341 -28.64 10.90 -4.59
CA GLU A 341 -28.95 12.12 -3.84
C GLU A 341 -30.44 12.15 -3.46
N LEU A 342 -31.34 11.94 -4.43
CA LEU A 342 -32.78 11.82 -4.17
C LEU A 342 -33.14 10.71 -3.16
N MET A 343 -32.38 9.60 -3.13
CA MET A 343 -32.50 8.57 -2.10
C MET A 343 -32.10 9.05 -0.70
N GLN A 344 -31.02 9.82 -0.59
CA GLN A 344 -30.57 10.37 0.69
C GLN A 344 -31.54 11.43 1.21
N ASP A 345 -32.08 12.27 0.34
CA ASP A 345 -33.09 13.28 0.66
C ASP A 345 -34.42 12.62 1.12
N GLY A 346 -34.80 11.49 0.52
CA GLY A 346 -35.88 10.60 0.98
C GLY A 346 -35.55 9.78 2.24
N GLY A 347 -34.47 10.09 2.96
CA GLY A 347 -34.10 9.43 4.22
C GLY A 347 -33.60 7.98 4.07
N LEU A 348 -33.23 7.55 2.85
CA LEU A 348 -32.57 6.27 2.62
C LEU A 348 -31.06 6.42 2.83
N LYS A 349 -30.41 5.45 3.49
CA LYS A 349 -28.94 5.43 3.60
C LYS A 349 -28.29 5.38 2.21
N LYS A 350 -27.27 6.20 1.95
CA LYS A 350 -26.55 6.25 0.67
C LYS A 350 -26.15 4.86 0.17
N PRO A 351 -26.50 4.46 -1.08
CA PRO A 351 -26.11 3.16 -1.63
C PRO A 351 -24.59 2.91 -1.59
N LYS A 352 -24.20 1.69 -1.22
CA LYS A 352 -22.79 1.30 -0.97
C LYS A 352 -21.91 1.14 -2.22
N ALA A 353 -22.46 1.26 -3.44
CA ALA A 353 -21.71 1.10 -4.69
C ALA A 353 -21.75 2.38 -5.53
N ARG A 354 -20.66 2.62 -6.28
CA ARG A 354 -20.41 3.90 -6.94
C ARG A 354 -21.10 3.99 -8.31
N PRO A 355 -21.55 5.19 -8.72
CA PRO A 355 -22.07 5.47 -10.06
C PRO A 355 -21.11 5.07 -11.20
N GLU A 356 -19.78 5.24 -11.05
CA GLU A 356 -18.82 4.82 -12.10
C GLU A 356 -18.72 3.29 -12.29
N GLY A 357 -19.34 2.49 -11.41
CA GLY A 357 -19.23 1.03 -11.40
C GLY A 357 -20.07 0.30 -12.46
N MET A 358 -20.53 0.99 -13.51
CA MET A 358 -21.66 0.59 -14.35
C MET A 358 -21.33 -0.46 -15.45
N ASP A 359 -20.43 -1.41 -15.16
CA ASP A 359 -20.43 -2.69 -15.88
C ASP A 359 -21.78 -3.38 -15.66
N VAL A 360 -22.39 -3.96 -16.69
CA VAL A 360 -23.75 -4.56 -16.62
C VAL A 360 -23.96 -5.48 -15.38
N PRO A 361 -23.02 -6.39 -15.00
CA PRO A 361 -23.20 -7.24 -13.82
C PRO A 361 -23.17 -6.49 -12.48
N ARG A 362 -22.47 -5.35 -12.40
CA ARG A 362 -22.36 -4.51 -11.21
C ARG A 362 -23.52 -3.51 -11.11
N GLY A 363 -23.89 -2.89 -12.23
CA GLY A 363 -25.09 -2.06 -12.36
C GLY A 363 -26.35 -2.81 -11.93
N PHE A 364 -26.49 -4.08 -12.33
CA PHE A 364 -27.57 -4.97 -11.88
C PHE A 364 -27.66 -5.09 -10.35
N LYS A 365 -26.56 -5.42 -9.68
CA LYS A 365 -26.54 -5.61 -8.21
C LYS A 365 -26.82 -4.31 -7.47
N LEU A 366 -26.43 -3.17 -8.04
CA LEU A 366 -26.71 -1.83 -7.52
C LEU A 366 -28.19 -1.43 -7.69
N CYS A 367 -28.78 -1.68 -8.86
CA CYS A 367 -30.19 -1.42 -9.12
C CYS A 367 -31.09 -2.31 -8.25
N ILE A 368 -30.72 -3.59 -8.04
CA ILE A 368 -31.41 -4.45 -7.09
C ILE A 368 -31.31 -3.92 -5.65
N LYS A 369 -30.12 -3.60 -5.12
CA LYS A 369 -30.02 -3.15 -3.72
C LYS A 369 -30.70 -1.80 -3.48
N SER A 370 -30.69 -0.90 -4.46
CA SER A 370 -31.47 0.35 -4.39
C SER A 370 -32.98 0.07 -4.37
N SER A 371 -33.46 -0.80 -5.27
CA SER A 371 -34.88 -1.19 -5.34
C SER A 371 -35.33 -2.00 -4.11
N GLU A 372 -34.46 -2.82 -3.53
CA GLU A 372 -34.66 -3.55 -2.27
C GLU A 372 -34.83 -2.58 -1.10
N GLN A 373 -33.89 -1.64 -0.94
CA GLN A 373 -33.88 -0.69 0.17
C GLN A 373 -35.15 0.20 0.13
N VAL A 374 -35.52 0.66 -1.06
CA VAL A 374 -36.82 1.29 -1.35
C VAL A 374 -37.99 0.37 -0.97
N TYR A 375 -38.02 -0.87 -1.48
CA TYR A 375 -39.12 -1.81 -1.28
C TYR A 375 -39.36 -2.12 0.21
N PHE A 376 -38.30 -2.40 0.96
CA PHE A 376 -38.42 -2.71 2.38
C PHE A 376 -38.78 -1.48 3.22
N GLN A 377 -38.22 -0.30 2.91
CA GLN A 377 -38.53 0.90 3.69
C GLN A 377 -39.98 1.35 3.44
N CYS A 378 -40.47 1.34 2.20
CA CYS A 378 -41.87 1.63 1.88
C CYS A 378 -42.86 0.63 2.51
N ASN A 379 -42.54 -0.67 2.52
CA ASN A 379 -43.39 -1.70 3.14
C ASN A 379 -43.21 -1.83 4.66
N SER A 380 -42.31 -1.06 5.30
CA SER A 380 -42.16 -0.99 6.76
C SER A 380 -42.84 0.24 7.38
N ILE A 381 -43.51 1.06 6.54
CA ILE A 381 -44.20 2.31 6.91
C ILE A 381 -45.73 2.16 6.71
N GLN A 382 -46.20 1.00 6.23
CA GLN A 382 -47.61 0.59 6.20
C GLN A 382 -47.95 -0.38 7.34
#